data_AF-A0AAE8KB09-F1
#
_entry.id   AF-A0AAE8KB09-F1
#
_cell.length_a   1.000
_cell.length_b   1.000
_cell.length_c   1.000
_cell.angle_alpha   90.00
_cell.angle_beta   90.00
_cell.angle_gamma   90.00
#
_symmetry.space_group_name_H-M   'P 1'
#
loop_
_entity.id
_entity.type
_entity.pdbx_description
1 polymer ?
#
loop_
_entity_poly.entity_id
_entity_poly.type
_entity_poly.pdbx_seq_one_letter_code
_entity_poly.pdbx_strand_id
1 'polypeptide(L)'
;MKYKLFDEYITLQALLKEVGIIQSGGAIKSFLQKNKVYFNGELETRRGKKIRIGDIITLPNQKLEILLTVPNQEERAKHDKELLEKKRVASLVKEMNKDIKKAKSTTANLKANKYEKKALIRFPGL
;
A
#
# COMPACT_ATOMS: atom_id res chain seq x y z
N MET A 1 8.19 -24.04 -0.49
CA MET A 1 8.47 -22.63 -0.10
C MET A 1 7.64 -22.28 1.13
N LYS A 2 8.21 -21.52 2.08
CA LYS A 2 7.45 -21.02 3.24
C LYS A 2 7.02 -19.58 2.98
N TYR A 3 5.75 -19.28 3.21
CA TYR A 3 5.20 -17.92 3.12
C TYR A 3 4.81 -17.45 4.51
N LYS A 4 5.27 -16.26 4.92
CA LYS A 4 5.00 -15.69 6.24
C LYS A 4 3.73 -14.84 6.15
N LEU A 5 2.67 -15.25 6.87
CA LEU A 5 1.41 -14.50 6.88
C LEU A 5 1.33 -13.57 8.10
N PHE A 6 1.25 -12.27 7.85
CA PHE A 6 1.14 -11.26 8.92
C PHE A 6 -0.31 -10.97 9.31
N ASP A 7 -1.22 -11.01 8.34
CA ASP A 7 -2.66 -10.82 8.54
C ASP A 7 -3.37 -12.08 9.05
N GLU A 8 -4.64 -11.96 9.41
CA GLU A 8 -5.47 -13.10 9.85
C GLU A 8 -5.69 -14.15 8.76
N TYR A 9 -5.80 -13.69 7.50
CA TYR A 9 -5.94 -14.53 6.33
C TYR A 9 -5.40 -13.83 5.09
N ILE A 10 -5.01 -14.61 4.09
CA ILE A 10 -4.73 -14.14 2.73
C ILE A 10 -5.68 -14.80 1.75
N THR A 11 -6.00 -14.12 0.66
CA THR A 11 -6.78 -14.73 -0.42
C THR A 11 -5.87 -15.46 -1.40
N LEU A 12 -6.37 -16.51 -2.05
CA LEU A 12 -5.60 -17.25 -3.05
C LEU A 12 -5.05 -16.32 -4.14
N GLN A 13 -5.85 -15.33 -4.56
CA GLN A 13 -5.42 -14.29 -5.48
C GLN A 13 -4.26 -13.45 -4.98
N ALA A 14 -4.33 -12.96 -3.74
CA ALA A 14 -3.26 -12.15 -3.18
C ALA A 14 -1.97 -12.96 -3.03
N LEU A 15 -2.06 -14.22 -2.56
CA LEU A 15 -0.90 -15.09 -2.42
C LEU A 15 -0.22 -15.35 -3.78
N LEU A 16 -0.98 -15.72 -4.82
CA LEU A 16 -0.43 -15.95 -6.15
C LEU A 16 0.21 -14.68 -6.74
N LYS A 17 -0.31 -13.51 -6.41
CA LYS A 17 0.26 -12.23 -6.83
C LYS A 17 1.58 -11.96 -6.12
N GLU A 18 1.64 -12.15 -4.80
CA GLU A 18 2.86 -11.91 -4.02
C GLU A 18 4.00 -12.87 -4.36
N VAL A 19 3.66 -14.14 -4.62
CA VAL A 19 4.63 -15.13 -5.09
C VAL A 19 5.09 -14.85 -6.53
N GLY A 20 4.43 -13.92 -7.23
CA GLY A 20 4.79 -13.55 -8.61
C GLY A 20 4.27 -14.54 -9.67
N ILE A 21 3.33 -15.42 -9.30
CA ILE A 21 2.71 -16.37 -10.23
C ILE A 21 1.78 -15.66 -11.22
N ILE A 22 1.07 -14.64 -10.75
CA ILE A 22 0.21 -13.79 -11.58
C ILE A 22 0.69 -12.35 -11.51
N GLN A 23 0.66 -11.65 -12.65
CA GLN A 23 1.05 -10.25 -12.70
C GLN A 23 -0.05 -9.29 -12.21
N SER A 24 -1.31 -9.66 -12.35
CA SER A 24 -2.45 -8.83 -11.96
C SER A 24 -3.60 -9.64 -11.42
N GLY A 25 -4.47 -9.01 -10.62
CA GLY A 25 -5.67 -9.64 -10.08
C GLY A 25 -6.66 -10.09 -11.17
N GLY A 26 -6.63 -9.50 -12.37
CA GLY A 26 -7.43 -9.94 -13.51
C GLY A 26 -6.94 -11.26 -14.13
N ALA A 27 -5.63 -11.54 -14.06
CA ALA A 27 -5.01 -12.71 -14.67
C ALA A 27 -5.33 -14.03 -13.93
N ILE A 28 -5.86 -13.99 -12.72
CA ILE A 28 -6.12 -15.22 -11.97
C ILE A 28 -7.22 -16.08 -12.60
N LYS A 29 -8.23 -15.47 -13.26
CA LYS A 29 -9.32 -16.25 -13.87
C LYS A 29 -8.78 -17.16 -14.96
N SER A 30 -7.98 -16.61 -15.86
CA SER A 30 -7.32 -17.38 -16.91
C SER A 30 -6.26 -18.33 -16.35
N PHE A 31 -5.59 -17.96 -15.27
CA PHE A 31 -4.64 -18.84 -14.58
C PHE A 31 -5.32 -20.10 -14.02
N LEU A 32 -6.41 -19.97 -13.27
CA LEU A 32 -7.14 -21.11 -12.68
C LEU A 32 -7.84 -21.99 -13.71
N GLN A 33 -8.17 -21.44 -14.88
CA GLN A 33 -8.69 -22.24 -16.00
C GLN A 33 -7.60 -23.10 -16.66
N LYS A 34 -6.37 -22.57 -16.75
CA LYS A 34 -5.24 -23.26 -17.40
C LYS A 34 -4.45 -24.15 -16.45
N ASN A 35 -4.42 -23.80 -15.16
CA ASN A 35 -3.58 -24.45 -14.16
C ASN A 35 -4.43 -25.02 -13.03
N LYS A 36 -4.09 -26.23 -12.58
CA LYS A 36 -4.68 -26.84 -11.40
C LYS A 36 -4.00 -26.29 -10.15
N VAL A 37 -4.78 -25.82 -9.20
CA VAL A 37 -4.32 -25.34 -7.90
C VAL A 37 -4.96 -26.20 -6.84
N TYR A 38 -4.17 -26.72 -5.91
CA TYR A 38 -4.65 -27.54 -4.82
C TYR A 38 -4.49 -26.78 -3.52
N PHE A 39 -5.55 -26.75 -2.72
CA PHE A 39 -5.58 -26.23 -1.36
C PHE A 39 -5.73 -27.43 -0.41
N ASN A 40 -4.71 -27.69 0.39
CA ASN A 40 -4.64 -28.83 1.31
C ASN A 40 -4.98 -30.19 0.65
N GLY A 41 -4.56 -30.38 -0.60
CA GLY A 41 -4.85 -31.59 -1.40
C GLY A 41 -6.16 -31.56 -2.20
N GLU A 42 -7.04 -30.59 -1.97
CA GLU A 42 -8.28 -30.44 -2.73
C GLU A 42 -8.14 -29.45 -3.89
N LEU A 43 -8.68 -29.77 -5.06
CA LEU A 43 -8.65 -28.86 -6.20
C LEU A 43 -9.48 -27.60 -5.90
N GLU A 44 -8.82 -26.45 -5.83
CA GLU A 44 -9.45 -25.17 -5.52
C GLU A 44 -9.46 -24.28 -6.77
N THR A 45 -10.67 -23.90 -7.18
CA THR A 45 -10.91 -23.03 -8.34
C THR A 45 -11.45 -21.65 -7.94
N ARG A 46 -11.68 -21.42 -6.63
CA ARG A 46 -12.18 -20.15 -6.12
C ARG A 46 -11.02 -19.19 -5.85
N ARG A 47 -10.95 -18.15 -6.67
CA ARG A 47 -10.00 -17.02 -6.56
C ARG A 47 -9.94 -16.37 -5.17
N GLY A 48 -11.09 -16.29 -4.51
CA GLY A 48 -11.27 -15.63 -3.21
C GLY A 48 -11.22 -16.58 -2.01
N LYS A 49 -10.71 -17.81 -2.16
CA LYS A 49 -10.56 -18.71 -1.02
C LYS A 49 -9.63 -18.06 0.01
N LYS A 50 -10.10 -17.97 1.25
CA LYS A 50 -9.34 -17.46 2.39
C LYS A 50 -8.45 -18.58 2.91
N ILE A 51 -7.16 -18.33 2.93
CA ILE A 51 -6.11 -19.23 3.37
C ILE A 51 -5.56 -18.66 4.67
N ARG A 52 -5.38 -19.53 5.66
CA ARG A 52 -4.87 -19.20 6.98
C ARG A 52 -3.53 -19.87 7.20
N ILE A 53 -2.94 -19.55 8.35
CA ILE A 53 -1.68 -20.13 8.78
C ILE A 53 -1.86 -21.63 9.00
N GLY A 54 -0.91 -22.44 8.52
CA GLY A 54 -0.96 -23.90 8.56
C GLY A 54 -1.49 -24.53 7.29
N ASP A 55 -2.15 -23.76 6.41
CA ASP A 55 -2.62 -24.27 5.13
C ASP A 55 -1.47 -24.47 4.13
N ILE A 56 -1.66 -25.43 3.22
CA ILE A 56 -0.71 -25.77 2.17
C ILE A 56 -1.37 -25.55 0.81
N ILE A 57 -0.64 -24.90 -0.10
CA ILE A 57 -1.07 -24.70 -1.49
C ILE A 57 -0.08 -25.35 -2.44
N THR A 58 -0.58 -26.23 -3.29
CA THR A 58 0.23 -26.98 -4.25
C THR A 58 -0.16 -26.61 -5.67
N LEU A 59 0.85 -26.25 -6.45
CA LEU A 59 0.76 -25.86 -7.85
C LEU A 59 1.58 -26.85 -8.69
N PRO A 60 0.99 -27.99 -9.12
CA PRO A 60 1.73 -29.01 -9.85
C PRO A 60 2.31 -28.52 -11.18
N ASN A 61 1.63 -27.60 -11.87
CA ASN A 61 2.14 -27.04 -13.13
C ASN A 61 3.45 -26.25 -12.95
N GLN A 62 3.71 -25.73 -11.74
CA GLN A 62 4.93 -24.99 -11.42
C GLN A 62 5.84 -25.77 -10.47
N LYS A 63 5.48 -27.01 -10.11
CA LYS A 63 6.13 -27.82 -9.07
C LYS A 63 6.39 -27.01 -7.80
N LEU A 64 5.45 -26.14 -7.45
CA LEU A 64 5.59 -25.23 -6.32
C LEU A 64 4.62 -25.63 -5.21
N GLU A 65 5.15 -25.73 -4.00
CA GLU A 65 4.37 -25.90 -2.79
C GLU A 65 4.61 -24.71 -1.86
N ILE A 66 3.53 -24.11 -1.38
CA ILE A 66 3.54 -22.95 -0.50
C ILE A 66 2.92 -23.36 0.82
N LEU A 67 3.72 -23.31 1.88
CA LEU A 67 3.27 -23.58 3.24
C LEU A 67 3.16 -22.26 4.00
N LEU A 68 1.96 -21.97 4.53
CA LEU A 68 1.72 -20.74 5.27
C LEU A 68 2.18 -20.90 6.71
N THR A 69 3.14 -20.08 7.11
CA THR A 69 3.77 -20.10 8.43
C THR A 69 3.49 -18.82 9.20
N VAL A 70 3.43 -18.93 10.53
CA VAL A 70 3.40 -17.74 11.39
C VAL A 70 4.78 -17.08 11.30
N PRO A 71 4.88 -15.78 11.00
CA PRO A 71 6.14 -15.05 11.16
C PRO A 71 6.55 -15.07 12.64
N ASN A 72 7.82 -15.38 12.89
CA ASN A 72 8.37 -15.43 14.24
C ASN A 72 8.19 -14.08 14.96
N GLN A 73 7.83 -14.12 16.26
CA GLN A 73 7.34 -12.95 17.02
C GLN A 73 8.30 -11.75 17.04
N GLU A 74 9.61 -11.98 16.90
CA GLU A 74 10.64 -10.93 16.92
C GLU A 74 10.66 -10.02 15.68
N GLU A 75 10.24 -10.52 14.51
CA GLU A 75 10.19 -9.71 13.28
C GLU A 75 8.96 -8.78 13.26
N ARG A 76 7.84 -9.21 13.86
CA ARG A 76 6.64 -8.36 14.02
C ARG A 76 6.95 -7.11 14.85
N ALA A 77 7.67 -7.28 15.96
CA ALA A 77 8.03 -6.17 16.84
C ALA A 77 8.94 -5.12 16.15
N LYS A 78 9.85 -5.55 15.27
CA LYS A 78 10.68 -4.63 14.47
C LYS A 78 9.85 -3.86 13.43
N HIS A 79 8.93 -4.55 12.75
CA HIS A 79 8.10 -3.93 11.72
C HIS A 79 7.11 -2.91 12.30
N ASP A 80 6.53 -3.19 13.47
CA ASP A 80 5.64 -2.22 14.14
C ASP A 80 6.38 -0.94 14.54
N LYS A 81 7.64 -1.07 14.96
CA LYS A 81 8.51 0.06 15.30
C LYS A 81 8.81 0.93 14.07
N GLU A 82 9.11 0.31 12.94
CA GLU A 82 9.35 1.00 11.67
C GLU A 82 8.10 1.71 11.14
N LEU A 83 6.92 1.07 11.28
CA LEU A 83 5.64 1.67 10.89
C LEU A 83 5.32 2.93 11.72
N LEU A 84 5.58 2.88 13.03
CA LEU A 84 5.44 4.02 13.94
C LEU A 84 6.39 5.16 13.55
N GLU A 85 7.63 4.85 13.20
CA GLU A 85 8.62 5.83 12.76
C GLU A 85 8.22 6.49 11.43
N LYS A 86 7.80 5.70 10.43
CA LYS A 86 7.30 6.22 9.15
C LYS A 86 6.09 7.13 9.33
N LYS A 87 5.13 6.76 10.20
CA LYS A 87 3.96 7.61 10.52
C LYS A 87 4.37 8.93 11.17
N ARG A 88 5.36 8.89 12.08
CA ARG A 88 5.90 10.09 12.72
C ARG A 88 6.58 11.01 11.70
N VAL A 89 7.44 10.47 10.84
CA VAL A 89 8.13 11.24 9.78
C VAL A 89 7.11 11.84 8.80
N ALA A 90 6.10 11.08 8.40
CA ALA A 90 5.06 11.59 7.51
C ALA A 90 4.29 12.78 8.13
N SER A 91 4.04 12.74 9.44
CA SER A 91 3.37 13.84 10.16
C SER A 91 4.26 15.09 10.22
N LEU A 92 5.55 14.92 10.54
CA LEU A 92 6.55 16.00 10.53
C LEU A 92 6.69 16.67 9.16
N VAL A 93 6.80 15.87 8.09
CA VAL A 93 6.92 16.39 6.71
C VAL A 93 5.64 17.13 6.30
N LYS A 94 4.47 16.62 6.70
CA LYS A 94 3.19 17.27 6.42
C LYS A 94 3.07 18.62 7.14
N GLU A 95 3.53 18.70 8.38
CA GLU A 95 3.57 19.94 9.16
C GLU A 95 4.55 20.95 8.55
N MET A 96 5.78 20.52 8.26
CA MET A 96 6.80 21.35 7.59
C MET A 96 6.30 21.92 6.25
N ASN A 97 5.64 21.10 5.43
CA ASN A 97 5.07 21.56 4.16
C ASN A 97 3.90 22.55 4.35
N LYS A 98 3.10 22.38 5.41
CA LYS A 98 2.02 23.32 5.77
C LYS A 98 2.60 24.68 6.16
N ASP A 99 3.68 24.69 6.95
CA ASP A 99 4.34 25.92 7.39
C ASP A 99 5.06 26.63 6.25
N ILE A 100 5.72 25.89 5.34
CA ILE A 100 6.30 26.46 4.11
C ILE A 100 5.22 27.09 3.24
N LYS A 101 4.07 26.42 3.06
CA LYS A 101 2.92 26.99 2.33
C LYS A 101 2.38 28.24 3.02
N LYS A 102 2.25 28.22 4.36
CA LYS A 102 1.80 29.37 5.15
C LYS A 102 2.75 30.56 5.01
N ALA A 103 4.07 30.34 5.14
CA ALA A 103 5.10 31.36 4.99
C ALA A 103 5.13 31.99 3.58
N LYS A 104 4.95 31.19 2.52
CA LYS A 104 4.81 31.69 1.14
C LYS A 104 3.54 32.53 0.97
N SER A 105 2.41 32.08 1.52
CA SER A 105 1.13 32.81 1.43
C SER A 105 1.15 34.16 2.18
N THR A 106 1.80 34.24 3.34
CA THR A 106 2.00 35.51 4.07
C THR A 106 2.91 36.47 3.32
N THR A 107 3.97 35.97 2.67
CA THR A 107 4.88 36.81 1.87
C THR A 107 4.19 37.36 0.61
N ALA A 108 3.29 36.58 0.00
CA ALA A 108 2.48 37.01 -1.14
C ALA A 108 1.45 38.10 -0.74
N ASN A 109 0.76 37.94 0.39
CA ASN A 109 -0.19 38.94 0.90
C ASN A 109 0.49 40.26 1.31
N LEU A 110 1.68 40.20 1.92
CA LEU A 110 2.46 41.40 2.26
C LEU A 110 2.91 42.18 1.02
N LYS A 111 3.20 41.50 -0.09
CA LYS A 111 3.51 42.15 -1.37
C LYS A 111 2.27 42.80 -1.99
N ALA A 112 1.13 42.11 -2.05
CA ALA A 112 -0.12 42.64 -2.61
C ALA A 112 -0.61 43.92 -1.89
N ASN A 113 -0.56 43.93 -0.55
CA ASN A 113 -0.99 45.08 0.26
C ASN A 113 -0.06 46.31 0.11
N LYS A 114 1.21 46.10 -0.31
CA LYS A 114 2.14 47.19 -0.66
C LYS A 114 1.81 47.86 -2.01
N TYR A 115 1.20 47.14 -2.94
CA TYR A 115 0.76 47.69 -4.23
C TYR A 115 -0.56 48.45 -4.12
N GLU A 116 -1.51 47.97 -3.31
CA GLU A 116 -2.77 48.69 -3.07
C GLU A 116 -2.56 50.01 -2.30
N LYS A 117 -1.64 50.06 -1.33
CA LYS A 117 -1.28 51.32 -0.63
C LYS A 117 -0.57 52.36 -1.51
N LYS A 118 -0.07 51.99 -2.69
CA LYS A 118 0.48 52.91 -3.70
C LYS A 118 -0.56 53.38 -4.72
N ALA A 119 -1.75 52.76 -4.73
CA ALA A 119 -2.81 53.05 -5.69
C ALA A 119 -3.91 53.89 -5.04
N LEU A 120 -3.57 55.10 -4.59
CA LEU A 120 -4.55 56.15 -4.33
C LEU A 120 -3.94 57.49 -4.72
N ILE A 121 -4.31 57.96 -5.91
CA ILE A 121 -4.57 59.34 -6.36
C ILE A 121 -4.84 59.19 -7.86
N ARG A 122 -6.12 59.06 -8.23
CA ARG A 122 -6.57 59.20 -9.62
C ARG A 122 -7.44 60.43 -9.65
N PHE A 123 -6.96 61.50 -10.28
CA PHE A 123 -7.71 62.74 -10.41
C PHE A 123 -8.99 62.48 -11.21
N PRO A 124 -10.17 62.92 -10.73
CA PRO A 124 -11.40 62.83 -11.49
C PRO A 124 -11.30 63.83 -12.65
N GLY A 125 -11.37 63.31 -13.89
CA GLY A 125 -11.35 64.14 -15.10
C GLY A 125 -12.68 64.87 -15.29
N LEU A 126 -12.56 66.16 -15.63
CA LEU A 126 -13.59 67.14 -16.00
C LEU A 126 -14.63 66.63 -16.99
#